data_AF-A0A6P3RR31-F1
#
_entry.id   AF-A0A6P3RR31-F1
#
_cell.length_a   1.000
_cell.length_b   1.000
_cell.length_c   1.000
_cell.angle_alpha   90.00
_cell.angle_beta   90.00
_cell.angle_gamma   90.00
#
_symmetry.space_group_name_H-M   'P 1'
#
loop_
_entity.id
_entity.type
_entity.pdbx_description
1 polymer ?
#
loop_
_entity_poly.entity_id
_entity_poly.type
_entity_poly.pdbx_seq_one_letter_code
_entity_poly.pdbx_strand_id
1 'polypeptide(L)'
;MQKSQNEAACEDLRARIRELWDRLQIPTEERQAVALVATGSKAKVKKALQLEVDRLEELKRQNMKKVVDAIRVELAHYWDLCFYSQEQRQAFAPYYDG
;
A
#
# COMPACT_ATOMS: atom_id res chain seq x y z
N MET A 1 24.95 -22.04 -6.64
CA MET A 1 23.57 -21.81 -7.13
C MET A 1 22.61 -21.30 -6.05
N GLN A 2 22.53 -21.91 -4.86
CA GLN A 2 21.55 -21.49 -3.83
C GLN A 2 21.79 -20.09 -3.23
N LYS A 3 23.05 -19.68 -3.03
CA LYS A 3 23.40 -18.32 -2.56
C LYS A 3 22.96 -17.23 -3.55
N SER A 4 23.22 -17.41 -4.84
CA SER A 4 22.87 -16.43 -5.88
C SER A 4 21.36 -16.28 -6.05
N GLN A 5 20.59 -17.38 -5.91
CA GLN A 5 19.13 -17.33 -5.93
C GLN A 5 18.55 -16.58 -4.73
N ASN A 6 19.12 -16.77 -3.53
CA ASN A 6 18.69 -16.03 -2.35
C ASN A 6 19.00 -14.54 -2.45
N GLU A 7 20.15 -14.20 -3.04
CA GLU A 7 20.56 -12.82 -3.25
C GLU A 7 19.68 -12.11 -4.27
N ALA A 8 19.36 -12.76 -5.40
CA ALA A 8 18.41 -12.25 -6.38
C ALA A 8 17.03 -11.99 -5.76
N ALA A 9 16.47 -12.96 -5.03
CA ALA A 9 15.18 -12.79 -4.38
C ALA A 9 15.18 -11.67 -3.31
N CYS A 10 16.29 -11.44 -2.62
CA CYS A 10 16.40 -10.30 -1.69
C CYS A 10 16.45 -8.97 -2.45
N GLU A 11 17.12 -8.94 -3.61
CA GLU A 11 17.19 -7.71 -4.42
C GLU A 11 15.85 -7.35 -5.04
N ASP A 12 15.07 -8.34 -5.49
CA ASP A 12 13.70 -8.12 -5.96
C ASP A 12 12.81 -7.52 -4.86
N LEU A 13 12.91 -8.03 -3.63
CA LEU A 13 12.18 -7.47 -2.48
C LEU A 13 12.63 -6.04 -2.18
N ARG A 14 13.94 -5.75 -2.23
CA ARG A 14 14.45 -4.38 -2.05
C ARG A 14 14.00 -3.43 -3.15
N ALA A 15 13.93 -3.89 -4.40
CA ALA A 15 13.39 -3.11 -5.50
C ALA A 15 11.91 -2.78 -5.26
N ARG A 16 11.12 -3.76 -4.82
CA ARG A 16 9.71 -3.54 -4.48
C ARG A 16 9.51 -2.57 -3.32
N ILE A 17 10.32 -2.68 -2.26
CA ILE A 17 10.29 -1.75 -1.12
C ILE A 17 10.57 -0.32 -1.59
N ARG A 18 11.59 -0.11 -2.43
CA ARG A 18 11.91 1.21 -2.99
C ARG A 18 10.75 1.80 -3.79
N GLU A 19 10.13 1.02 -4.66
CA GLU A 19 8.94 1.45 -5.42
C GLU A 19 7.80 1.86 -4.48
N LEU A 20 7.52 1.06 -3.46
CA LEU A 20 6.46 1.35 -2.50
C LEU A 20 6.77 2.60 -1.67
N TRP A 21 8.02 2.81 -1.27
CA TRP A 21 8.43 4.03 -0.57
C TRP A 21 8.21 5.28 -1.41
N ASP A 22 8.54 5.25 -2.70
CA ASP A 22 8.34 6.39 -3.58
C ASP A 22 6.85 6.67 -3.82
N ARG A 23 6.05 5.62 -4.02
CA ARG A 23 4.60 5.75 -4.21
C ARG A 23 3.87 6.21 -2.96
N LEU A 24 4.31 5.76 -1.78
CA LEU A 24 3.74 6.14 -0.49
C LEU A 24 4.37 7.39 0.12
N GLN A 25 5.38 7.97 -0.55
CA GLN A 25 6.13 9.13 -0.09
C GLN A 25 6.69 8.96 1.33
N ILE A 26 7.21 7.76 1.64
CA ILE A 26 7.76 7.46 2.96
C ILE A 26 8.98 8.36 3.24
N PRO A 27 9.05 9.02 4.42
CA PRO A 27 10.17 9.90 4.79
C PRO A 27 11.53 9.19 4.80
N THR A 28 12.59 9.93 4.52
CA THR A 28 13.95 9.36 4.45
C THR A 28 14.40 8.73 5.76
N GLU A 29 13.98 9.25 6.92
CA GLU A 29 14.33 8.68 8.22
C GLU A 29 13.79 7.25 8.39
N GLU A 30 12.54 7.02 7.99
CA GLU A 30 11.92 5.68 8.03
C GLU A 30 12.63 4.72 7.05
N ARG A 31 12.99 5.19 5.86
CA ARG A 31 13.74 4.39 4.88
C ARG A 31 15.11 3.95 5.43
N GLN A 32 15.80 4.85 6.12
CA GLN A 32 17.11 4.58 6.73
C GLN A 32 17.04 3.52 7.83
N ALA A 33 16.00 3.58 8.67
CA ALA A 33 15.78 2.58 9.73
C ALA A 33 15.64 1.16 9.15
N VAL A 34 14.92 1.00 8.04
CA VAL A 34 14.78 -0.30 7.35
C VAL A 34 16.08 -0.72 6.65
N ALA A 35 16.80 0.22 6.03
CA ALA A 35 18.05 -0.07 5.33
C ALA A 35 19.12 -0.66 6.26
N LEU A 36 19.18 -0.23 7.52
CA LEU A 36 20.09 -0.77 8.54
C LEU A 36 19.81 -2.25 8.88
N VAL A 37 18.55 -2.68 8.77
CA VAL A 37 18.12 -4.06 9.07
C VAL A 37 18.23 -4.96 7.83
N ALA A 38 18.22 -4.37 6.64
CA ALA A 38 18.12 -5.07 5.35
C ALA A 38 19.47 -5.48 4.71
N THR A 39 20.61 -5.34 5.40
CA THR A 39 21.93 -5.64 4.84
C THR A 39 22.23 -7.14 4.80
N GLY A 40 22.59 -7.67 3.62
CA GLY A 40 23.01 -9.07 3.39
C GLY A 40 21.92 -9.97 2.80
N SER A 41 22.19 -11.27 2.68
CA SER A 41 21.32 -12.25 1.98
C SER A 41 20.98 -13.48 2.83
N LYS A 42 21.10 -13.38 4.16
CA LYS A 42 20.73 -14.46 5.09
C LYS A 42 19.21 -14.62 5.14
N ALA A 43 18.72 -15.82 5.47
CA ALA A 43 17.28 -16.13 5.55
C ALA A 43 16.49 -15.17 6.47
N LYS A 44 17.10 -14.69 7.56
CA LYS A 44 16.51 -13.67 8.44
C LYS A 44 16.26 -12.33 7.73
N VAL A 45 17.19 -11.91 6.87
CA VAL A 45 17.08 -10.67 6.07
C VAL A 45 15.98 -10.81 5.04
N LYS A 46 15.91 -11.95 4.33
CA LYS A 46 14.81 -12.22 3.38
C LYS A 46 13.44 -12.14 4.06
N LYS A 47 13.29 -12.72 5.26
CA LYS A 47 12.03 -12.64 6.02
C LYS A 47 11.69 -11.21 6.46
N ALA A 48 12.69 -10.44 6.89
CA ALA A 48 12.49 -9.03 7.25
C ALA A 48 12.07 -8.18 6.04
N LEU A 49 12.70 -8.40 4.89
CA LEU A 49 12.33 -7.75 3.63
C LEU A 49 10.88 -8.09 3.22
N GLN A 50 10.48 -9.35 3.32
CA GLN A 50 9.10 -9.75 3.01
C GLN A 50 8.09 -9.06 3.95
N LEU A 51 8.38 -9.05 5.25
CA LEU A 51 7.51 -8.41 6.23
C LEU A 51 7.33 -6.91 5.96
N GLU A 52 8.40 -6.23 5.52
CA GLU A 52 8.31 -4.81 5.16
C GLU A 52 7.51 -4.60 3.87
N VAL A 53 7.64 -5.46 2.86
CA VAL A 53 6.78 -5.43 1.66
C VAL A 53 5.31 -5.56 2.06
N ASP A 54 5.00 -6.55 2.90
CA ASP A 54 3.61 -6.80 3.35
C ASP A 54 3.06 -5.59 4.13
N ARG A 55 3.87 -4.98 5.00
CA ARG A 55 3.50 -3.78 5.75
C ARG A 55 3.22 -2.60 4.83
N LEU A 56 4.06 -2.38 3.82
CA LEU A 56 3.92 -1.27 2.87
C LEU A 56 2.72 -1.46 1.94
N GLU A 57 2.45 -2.67 1.46
CA GLU A 57 1.24 -2.94 0.66
C GLU A 57 -0.04 -2.74 1.49
N GLU A 58 -0.01 -3.11 2.77
CA GLU A 58 -1.14 -2.85 3.67
C GLU A 58 -1.32 -1.35 3.94
N LEU A 59 -0.24 -0.62 4.17
CA LEU A 59 -0.29 0.85 4.30
C LEU A 59 -0.87 1.51 3.05
N LYS A 60 -0.49 1.03 1.86
CA LYS A 60 -1.07 1.49 0.59
C LYS A 60 -2.56 1.23 0.50
N ARG A 61 -3.01 0.02 0.88
CA ARG A 61 -4.44 -0.34 0.91
C ARG A 61 -5.21 0.58 1.85
N GLN A 62 -4.67 0.84 3.03
CA GLN A 62 -5.29 1.74 4.02
C GLN A 62 -5.35 3.19 3.53
N ASN A 63 -4.31 3.68 2.87
CA ASN A 63 -4.31 5.02 2.28
C ASN A 63 -5.36 5.13 1.16
N MET A 64 -5.45 4.14 0.27
CA MET A 64 -6.51 4.09 -0.75
C MET A 64 -7.90 4.07 -0.13
N LYS A 65 -8.11 3.26 0.91
CA LYS A 65 -9.40 3.21 1.62
C LYS A 65 -9.79 4.58 2.18
N LYS A 66 -8.88 5.29 2.83
CA LYS A 66 -9.14 6.65 3.35
C LYS A 66 -9.58 7.61 2.25
N VAL A 67 -8.92 7.57 1.08
CA VAL A 67 -9.26 8.43 -0.07
C VAL A 67 -10.65 8.06 -0.62
N VAL A 68 -10.93 6.77 -0.78
CA VAL A 68 -12.25 6.29 -1.26
C VAL A 68 -13.35 6.69 -0.28
N ASP A 69 -13.14 6.52 1.02
CA ASP A 69 -14.12 6.89 2.04
C ASP A 69 -14.38 8.41 2.03
N ALA A 70 -13.35 9.24 1.86
CA ALA A 70 -13.51 10.68 1.73
C ALA A 70 -14.33 11.06 0.48
N ILE A 71 -14.03 10.44 -0.67
CA ILE A 71 -14.78 10.65 -1.92
C ILE A 71 -16.24 10.20 -1.76
N ARG A 72 -16.51 9.11 -1.02
CA ARG A 72 -17.89 8.67 -0.74
C ARG A 72 -18.65 9.71 0.07
N VAL A 73 -18.02 10.31 1.08
CA VAL A 73 -18.64 11.40 1.85
C VAL A 73 -18.96 12.59 0.94
N GLU A 74 -18.03 13.01 0.07
CA GLU A 74 -18.27 14.08 -0.90
C GLU A 74 -19.39 13.72 -1.89
N LEU A 75 -19.39 12.49 -2.41
CA LEU A 75 -20.42 12.02 -3.34
C LEU A 75 -21.81 12.03 -2.70
N ALA A 76 -21.93 11.56 -1.46
CA ALA A 76 -23.19 11.61 -0.71
C ALA A 76 -23.68 13.04 -0.53
N HIS A 77 -22.76 13.98 -0.23
CA HIS A 77 -23.09 15.39 -0.16
C HIS A 77 -23.64 15.93 -1.50
N TYR A 78 -23.01 15.60 -2.64
CA TYR A 78 -23.52 16.00 -3.95
C TYR A 78 -24.87 15.36 -4.29
N TRP A 79 -25.10 14.11 -3.89
CA TRP A 79 -26.41 13.48 -4.05
C TRP A 79 -27.51 14.19 -3.27
N ASP A 80 -27.20 14.71 -2.08
CA ASP A 80 -28.16 15.50 -1.29
C ASP A 80 -28.47 16.84 -2.00
N LEU A 81 -27.44 17.54 -2.49
CA LEU A 81 -27.63 18.81 -3.23
C LEU A 81 -28.45 18.65 -4.52
N CYS A 82 -28.34 17.50 -5.18
CA CYS A 82 -29.05 17.19 -6.41
C CYS A 82 -30.36 16.42 -6.19
N PHE A 83 -30.79 16.24 -4.93
CA PHE A 83 -32.03 15.53 -4.56
C PHE A 83 -32.12 14.10 -5.13
N TYR A 84 -31.00 13.38 -5.21
CA TYR A 84 -30.97 12.00 -5.72
C TYR A 84 -31.81 11.07 -4.84
N SER A 85 -32.67 10.27 -5.47
CA SER A 85 -33.48 9.25 -4.80
C SER A 85 -32.62 8.08 -4.29
N GLN A 86 -33.16 7.29 -3.37
CA GLN A 86 -32.46 6.11 -2.86
C GLN A 86 -32.11 5.10 -3.96
N GLU A 87 -33.01 4.89 -4.93
CA GLU A 87 -32.78 3.98 -6.06
C GLU A 87 -31.61 4.45 -6.93
N GLN A 88 -31.54 5.75 -7.23
CA GLN A 88 -30.43 6.33 -8.00
C GLN A 88 -29.09 6.19 -7.28
N ARG A 89 -29.06 6.36 -5.96
CA ARG A 89 -27.85 6.15 -5.15
C ARG A 89 -27.43 4.68 -5.14
N GLN A 90 -28.39 3.78 -4.95
CA GLN A 90 -28.15 2.32 -4.94
C GLN A 90 -27.66 1.78 -6.29
N ALA A 91 -28.03 2.43 -7.40
CA ALA A 91 -27.52 2.06 -8.73
C ALA A 91 -25.99 2.24 -8.86
N PHE A 92 -25.35 3.04 -8.01
CA PHE A 92 -23.91 3.24 -8.02
C PHE A 92 -23.21 2.27 -7.04
N ALA A 93 -23.00 1.03 -7.50
CA ALA A 93 -22.35 -0.04 -6.72
C ALA A 93 -21.01 0.33 -6.04
N PRO A 94 -20.08 1.08 -6.68
CA PRO A 94 -18.78 1.40 -6.07
C PRO A 94 -18.85 2.22 -4.77
N TYR A 95 -20.00 2.81 -4.44
CA TYR A 95 -20.21 3.47 -3.15
C TYR A 95 -20.28 2.47 -1.98
N TYR A 96 -20.74 1.23 -2.25
CA TYR A 96 -20.99 0.22 -1.22
C TYR A 96 -19.92 -0.87 -1.16
N ASP A 97 -19.08 -0.98 -2.19
CA ASP A 97 -18.00 -1.97 -2.25
C ASP A 97 -16.87 -1.66 -1.23
N GLY A 98 -15.99 -2.62 -0.89
CA GLY A 98 -14.95 -2.43 0.14
C GLY A 98 -13.67 -3.17 -0.15
#